data_AF-A0A166CYW4-F1
#
_entry.id   AF-A0A166CYW4-F1
#
_cell.length_a   1.000
_cell.length_b   1.000
_cell.length_c   1.000
_cell.angle_alpha   90.00
_cell.angle_beta   90.00
_cell.angle_gamma   90.00
#
_symmetry.space_group_name_H-M   'P 1'
#
loop_
_entity.id
_entity.type
_entity.pdbx_description
1 polymer ?
#
loop_
_entity_poly.entity_id
_entity_poly.type
_entity_poly.pdbx_seq_one_letter_code
_entity_poly.pdbx_strand_id
1 'polypeptide(L)'
;YKGEQYPTSLHLFEALKFMPHREDIARQIRSIQDRTDMIQFSERNTAARRTDWDQVALSMMDEALLAKFRFNENLRNRLLETGQRPLEFSDAVDQFWGTTYDGTGLNHMGHSLERVRQILQ
;
A
#
# COMPACT_ATOMS: atom_id res chain seq x y z
N TYR A 1 -12.49 3.32 0.48
CA TYR A 1 -12.38 1.85 0.62
C TYR A 1 -13.49 1.35 1.52
N LYS A 2 -14.36 0.44 1.05
CA LYS A 2 -15.53 -0.09 1.79
C LYS A 2 -16.40 0.98 2.48
N GLY A 3 -16.73 2.07 1.77
CA GLY A 3 -17.52 3.19 2.30
C GLY A 3 -16.72 4.23 3.10
N GLU A 4 -15.44 4.00 3.35
CA GLU A 4 -14.61 4.86 4.22
C GLU A 4 -13.50 5.56 3.43
N GLN A 5 -13.20 6.81 3.76
CA GLN A 5 -12.12 7.58 3.11
C GLN A 5 -10.83 7.49 3.92
N TYR A 6 -9.72 7.24 3.22
CA TYR A 6 -8.38 7.18 3.82
C TYR A 6 -7.52 8.33 3.25
N PRO A 7 -6.74 9.04 4.08
CA PRO A 7 -5.92 10.16 3.61
C PRO A 7 -4.92 9.77 2.52
N THR A 8 -4.29 8.60 2.66
CA THR A 8 -3.35 8.05 1.67
C THR A 8 -3.50 6.53 1.55
N SER A 9 -2.96 5.94 0.48
CA SER A 9 -2.85 4.47 0.37
C SER A 9 -2.08 3.85 1.53
N LEU A 10 -1.11 4.57 2.11
CA LEU A 10 -0.35 4.07 3.25
C LEU A 10 -1.23 3.94 4.50
N HIS A 11 -2.14 4.90 4.75
CA HIS A 11 -3.11 4.78 5.85
C HIS A 11 -3.99 3.54 5.67
N LEU A 12 -4.44 3.28 4.44
CA LEU A 12 -5.22 2.09 4.14
C LEU A 12 -4.40 0.82 4.34
N PHE A 13 -3.17 0.77 3.82
CA PHE A 13 -2.27 -0.37 3.97
C PHE A 13 -1.98 -0.71 5.45
N GLU A 14 -1.70 0.31 6.26
CA GLU A 14 -1.49 0.16 7.69
C GLU A 14 -2.77 -0.25 8.42
N ALA A 15 -3.94 0.26 8.03
CA ALA A 15 -5.22 -0.17 8.60
C ALA A 15 -5.57 -1.63 8.24
N LEU A 16 -5.21 -2.11 7.05
CA LEU A 16 -5.46 -3.49 6.60
C LEU A 16 -4.74 -4.53 7.47
N LYS A 17 -3.69 -4.14 8.21
CA LYS A 17 -3.04 -4.99 9.23
C LYS A 17 -4.01 -5.44 10.32
N PHE A 18 -5.03 -4.64 10.60
CA PHE A 18 -5.93 -4.83 11.74
C PHE A 18 -7.35 -5.24 11.31
N MET A 19 -7.69 -5.11 10.04
CA MET A 19 -9.01 -5.47 9.53
C MET A 19 -9.13 -6.97 9.23
N PRO A 20 -10.32 -7.58 9.43
CA PRO A 20 -11.52 -6.99 10.01
C PRO A 20 -11.58 -7.08 11.55
N HIS A 21 -10.59 -7.68 12.21
CA HIS A 21 -10.72 -8.12 13.60
C HIS A 21 -10.51 -7.02 14.66
N ARG A 22 -9.87 -5.90 14.29
CA ARG A 22 -9.52 -4.76 15.16
C ARG A 22 -9.81 -3.43 14.45
N GLU A 23 -11.09 -3.22 14.15
CA GLU A 23 -11.57 -2.01 13.47
C GLU A 23 -11.33 -0.72 14.28
N ASP A 24 -11.24 -0.83 15.61
CA ASP A 24 -10.88 0.27 16.50
C ASP A 24 -9.49 0.83 16.17
N ILE A 25 -8.50 -0.05 16.00
CA ILE A 25 -7.13 0.33 15.62
C ILE A 25 -7.11 0.87 14.19
N ALA A 26 -7.80 0.20 13.25
CA ALA A 26 -7.88 0.64 11.86
C ALA A 26 -8.48 2.05 11.71
N ARG A 27 -9.52 2.36 12.52
CA ARG A 27 -10.13 3.69 12.56
C ARG A 27 -9.17 4.74 13.13
N GLN A 28 -8.39 4.39 14.15
CA GLN A 28 -7.39 5.28 14.72
C GLN A 28 -6.27 5.57 13.73
N ILE A 29 -5.77 4.56 13.02
CA ILE A 29 -4.78 4.74 11.94
C ILE A 29 -5.30 5.72 10.91
N ARG A 30 -6.58 5.61 10.52
CA ARG A 30 -7.22 6.50 9.53
C ARG A 30 -7.33 7.95 9.99
N SER A 31 -7.40 8.22 11.30
CA SER A 31 -7.59 9.58 11.83
C SER A 31 -6.29 10.34 12.06
N ILE A 32 -5.17 9.63 12.29
CA ILE A 32 -3.85 10.24 12.47
C ILE A 32 -3.42 10.91 11.16
N GLN A 33 -3.06 12.20 11.22
CA GLN A 33 -2.69 12.98 10.03
C GLN A 33 -1.20 12.83 9.69
N ASP A 34 -0.35 12.83 10.72
CA ASP A 34 1.10 12.70 10.52
C ASP A 34 1.47 11.27 10.14
N ARG A 35 2.25 11.14 9.07
CA ARG A 35 2.67 9.83 8.55
C ARG A 35 3.51 9.06 9.56
N THR A 36 4.41 9.73 10.25
CA THR A 36 5.36 9.11 11.19
C THR A 36 4.60 8.59 12.41
N ASP A 37 3.72 9.41 12.97
CA ASP A 37 2.88 9.02 14.11
C ASP A 37 1.96 7.84 13.76
N MET A 38 1.40 7.84 12.54
CA MET A 38 0.53 6.78 12.05
C MET A 38 1.29 5.44 11.93
N ILE A 39 2.51 5.46 11.38
CA ILE A 39 3.38 4.26 11.31
C ILE A 39 3.73 3.78 12.72
N GLN A 40 4.20 4.68 13.59
CA GLN A 40 4.56 4.32 14.97
C GLN A 40 3.37 3.75 15.74
N PHE A 41 2.17 4.30 15.55
CA PHE A 41 0.96 3.77 16.17
C PHE A 41 0.66 2.35 15.68
N SER A 42 0.75 2.10 14.37
CA SER A 42 0.59 0.76 13.81
C SER A 42 1.62 -0.23 14.36
N GLU A 43 2.90 0.16 14.41
CA GLU A 43 4.00 -0.66 14.93
C GLU A 43 3.81 -1.03 16.40
N ARG A 44 3.42 -0.08 17.25
CA ARG A 44 3.12 -0.33 18.67
C ARG A 44 1.96 -1.31 18.87
N ASN A 45 1.07 -1.42 17.89
CA ASN A 45 -0.07 -2.32 17.91
C ASN A 45 0.17 -3.65 17.17
N THR A 46 1.40 -3.94 16.72
CA THR A 46 1.71 -5.14 15.90
C THR A 46 1.20 -6.46 16.51
N ALA A 47 1.13 -6.57 17.84
CA ALA A 47 0.57 -7.75 18.52
C ALA A 47 -0.91 -8.03 18.19
N ALA A 48 -1.66 -7.02 17.75
CA ALA A 48 -3.07 -7.10 17.37
C ALA A 48 -3.26 -7.23 15.85
N ARG A 49 -2.18 -7.25 15.06
CA ARG A 49 -2.20 -7.46 13.61
C ARG A 49 -2.73 -8.86 13.31
N ARG A 50 -3.40 -9.00 12.16
CA ARG A 50 -3.80 -10.29 11.61
C ARG A 50 -2.61 -11.25 11.51
N THR A 51 -2.87 -12.52 11.80
CA THR A 51 -1.82 -13.55 11.97
C THR A 51 -1.17 -13.98 10.65
N ASP A 52 -1.86 -13.78 9.53
CA ASP A 52 -1.43 -14.12 8.17
C ASP A 52 -0.77 -12.95 7.41
N TRP A 53 -0.43 -11.85 8.12
CA TRP A 53 0.01 -10.62 7.45
C TRP A 53 1.20 -10.85 6.53
N ASP A 54 2.20 -11.60 6.96
CA ASP A 54 3.43 -11.77 6.19
C ASP A 54 3.17 -12.53 4.87
N GLN A 55 2.09 -13.31 4.80
CA GLN A 55 1.64 -13.98 3.59
C GLN A 55 0.78 -13.06 2.70
N VAL A 56 0.00 -12.14 3.30
CA VAL A 56 -0.97 -11.33 2.55
C VAL A 56 -0.52 -9.90 2.26
N ALA A 57 0.58 -9.42 2.87
CA ALA A 57 1.02 -8.02 2.79
C ALA A 57 1.09 -7.51 1.34
N LEU A 58 1.68 -8.29 0.44
CA LEU A 58 1.78 -7.91 -0.98
C LEU A 58 0.40 -7.74 -1.64
N SER A 59 -0.55 -8.63 -1.36
CA SER A 59 -1.92 -8.51 -1.85
C SER A 59 -2.68 -7.33 -1.22
N MET A 60 -2.39 -7.02 0.05
CA MET A 60 -2.98 -5.86 0.73
C MET A 60 -2.45 -4.54 0.17
N MET A 61 -1.20 -4.52 -0.32
CA MET A 61 -0.67 -3.38 -1.07
C MET A 61 -1.40 -3.19 -2.40
N ASP A 62 -1.66 -4.28 -3.14
CA ASP A 62 -2.45 -4.20 -4.38
C ASP A 62 -3.83 -3.63 -4.10
N GLU A 63 -4.52 -4.10 -3.06
CA GLU A 63 -5.82 -3.57 -2.62
C GLU A 63 -5.76 -2.06 -2.34
N ALA A 64 -4.73 -1.62 -1.60
CA ALA A 64 -4.56 -0.22 -1.23
C ALA A 64 -4.25 0.69 -2.43
N LEU A 65 -3.44 0.20 -3.38
CA LEU A 65 -3.13 0.90 -4.63
C LEU A 65 -4.34 0.91 -5.57
N LEU A 66 -5.02 -0.23 -5.72
CA LEU A 66 -6.23 -0.36 -6.54
C LEU A 66 -7.30 0.62 -6.07
N ALA A 67 -7.50 0.77 -4.75
CA ALA A 67 -8.38 1.79 -4.22
C ALA A 67 -7.97 3.20 -4.66
N LYS A 68 -6.68 3.56 -4.54
CA LYS A 68 -6.17 4.87 -4.98
C LYS A 68 -6.43 5.16 -6.44
N PHE A 69 -6.16 4.20 -7.33
CA PHE A 69 -6.34 4.39 -8.76
C PHE A 69 -7.80 4.30 -9.19
N ARG A 70 -8.64 3.47 -8.54
CA ARG A 70 -10.09 3.41 -8.84
C ARG A 70 -10.80 4.73 -8.57
N PHE A 71 -10.44 5.42 -7.48
CA PHE A 71 -11.10 6.68 -7.08
C PHE A 71 -10.42 7.95 -7.60
N ASN A 72 -9.31 7.83 -8.35
CA ASN A 72 -8.61 8.97 -8.93
C ASN A 72 -8.32 8.71 -10.43
N GLU A 73 -9.23 9.18 -11.28
CA GLU A 73 -9.16 8.97 -12.74
C GLU A 73 -7.88 9.50 -13.36
N ASN A 74 -7.38 10.66 -12.89
CA ASN A 74 -6.12 11.22 -13.40
C ASN A 74 -4.95 10.28 -13.12
N LEU A 75 -4.81 9.81 -11.88
CA LEU A 75 -3.75 8.86 -11.53
C LEU A 75 -3.91 7.53 -12.26
N ARG A 76 -5.14 7.05 -12.43
CA ARG A 76 -5.43 5.83 -13.21
C ARG A 76 -4.93 5.97 -14.64
N ASN A 77 -5.28 7.07 -15.31
CA ASN A 77 -4.87 7.30 -16.69
C ASN A 77 -3.34 7.35 -16.82
N ARG A 78 -2.67 8.05 -15.89
CA ARG A 78 -1.19 8.08 -15.85
C ARG A 78 -0.58 6.69 -15.65
N LEU A 79 -1.19 5.84 -14.83
CA LEU A 79 -0.75 4.45 -14.67
C LEU A 79 -0.97 3.64 -15.95
N LEU A 80 -2.11 3.78 -16.62
CA LEU A 80 -2.42 3.07 -17.87
C LEU A 80 -1.51 3.51 -19.03
N GLU A 81 -1.17 4.80 -19.11
CA GLU A 81 -0.22 5.38 -20.08
C GLU A 81 1.20 4.81 -19.97
N THR A 82 1.54 4.16 -18.86
CA THR A 82 2.80 3.40 -18.77
C THR A 82 2.83 2.23 -19.75
N GLY A 83 1.68 1.76 -20.24
CA GLY A 83 1.58 0.71 -21.24
C GLY A 83 2.03 -0.63 -20.68
N GLN A 84 2.93 -1.31 -21.39
CA GLN A 84 3.54 -2.57 -20.94
C GLN A 84 4.97 -2.37 -20.40
N ARG A 85 5.39 -1.12 -20.18
CA ARG A 85 6.72 -0.84 -19.65
C ARG A 85 6.84 -1.37 -18.22
N PRO A 86 7.99 -1.98 -17.86
CA PRO A 86 8.28 -2.32 -16.47
C PRO A 86 8.24 -1.09 -15.59
N LEU A 87 7.74 -1.23 -14.37
CA LEU A 87 7.72 -0.17 -13.37
C LEU A 87 8.69 -0.50 -12.24
N GLU A 88 9.53 0.48 -11.91
CA GLU A 88 10.52 0.37 -10.85
C GLU A 88 10.26 1.45 -9.80
N PHE A 89 10.28 1.03 -8.53
CA PHE A 89 10.27 1.95 -7.40
C PHE A 89 11.68 2.05 -6.83
N SER A 90 12.40 3.12 -7.16
CA SER A 90 13.76 3.31 -6.64
C SER A 90 13.72 3.88 -5.22
N ASP A 91 14.32 3.15 -4.27
CA ASP A 91 14.50 3.57 -2.89
C ASP A 91 15.89 3.13 -2.39
N ALA A 92 16.65 4.07 -1.82
CA ALA A 92 18.03 3.84 -1.40
C ALA A 92 18.15 2.94 -0.15
N VAL A 93 17.06 2.73 0.59
CA VAL A 93 17.04 2.05 1.88
C VAL A 93 16.10 0.84 1.85
N ASP A 94 14.94 0.97 1.22
CA ASP A 94 13.91 -0.06 1.21
C ASP A 94 14.10 -1.06 0.05
N GLN A 95 14.94 -2.06 0.29
CA GLN A 95 15.20 -3.15 -0.67
C GLN A 95 14.01 -4.11 -0.84
N PHE A 96 12.99 -4.05 0.01
CA PHE A 96 11.83 -4.93 -0.09
C PHE A 96 10.80 -4.34 -1.05
N TRP A 97 10.39 -3.09 -0.84
CA TRP A 97 9.42 -2.44 -1.70
C TRP A 97 10.05 -1.89 -2.98
N GLY A 98 11.33 -1.52 -2.93
CA GLY A 98 12.03 -0.87 -4.04
C GLY A 98 13.30 -1.57 -4.50
N THR A 99 14.03 -0.84 -5.34
CA THR A 99 15.38 -1.16 -5.79
C THR A 99 16.36 -0.06 -5.40
N THR A 100 17.55 -0.47 -5.00
CA THR A 100 18.66 0.43 -4.68
C THR A 100 19.39 0.87 -5.95
N TYR A 101 20.28 1.85 -5.82
CA TYR A 101 21.00 2.44 -6.96
C TYR A 101 21.89 1.46 -7.74
N ASP A 102 22.28 0.34 -7.13
CA ASP A 102 23.03 -0.74 -7.76
C ASP A 102 22.13 -1.77 -8.48
N GLY A 103 20.82 -1.52 -8.52
CA GLY A 103 19.82 -2.40 -9.13
C GLY A 103 19.46 -3.62 -8.29
N THR A 104 19.86 -3.66 -7.01
CA THR A 104 19.47 -4.73 -6.08
C THR A 104 18.15 -4.39 -5.36
N GLY A 105 17.42 -5.40 -4.87
CA GLY A 105 16.10 -5.23 -4.24
C GLY A 105 15.00 -6.03 -4.95
N LEU A 106 13.83 -6.10 -4.33
CA LEU A 106 12.72 -6.96 -4.77
C LEU A 106 11.66 -6.20 -5.59
N ASN A 107 11.68 -4.86 -5.60
CA ASN A 107 10.76 -4.03 -6.38
C ASN A 107 9.26 -4.38 -6.20
N HIS A 108 8.85 -4.83 -5.01
CA HIS A 108 7.46 -5.26 -4.79
C HIS A 108 6.44 -4.16 -5.08
N MET A 109 6.79 -2.88 -4.91
CA MET A 109 5.92 -1.75 -5.23
C MET A 109 5.72 -1.62 -6.75
N GLY A 110 6.78 -1.70 -7.55
CA GLY A 110 6.70 -1.69 -9.01
C GLY A 110 5.81 -2.83 -9.54
N HIS A 111 6.05 -4.05 -9.07
CA HIS A 111 5.23 -5.21 -9.42
C HIS A 111 3.76 -5.08 -8.97
N SER A 112 3.50 -4.45 -7.83
CA SER A 112 2.13 -4.18 -7.39
C SER A 112 1.43 -3.16 -8.29
N LEU A 113 2.14 -2.10 -8.72
CA LEU A 113 1.61 -1.14 -9.70
C LEU A 113 1.29 -1.81 -11.05
N GLU A 114 2.13 -2.74 -11.50
CA GLU A 114 1.89 -3.51 -12.74
C GLU A 114 0.65 -4.41 -12.63
N ARG A 115 0.49 -5.11 -11.51
CA ARG A 115 -0.71 -5.93 -11.24
C ARG A 115 -1.97 -5.09 -11.19
N VAL A 116 -1.93 -3.95 -10.50
CA VAL A 116 -3.05 -3.00 -10.43
C VAL A 116 -3.36 -2.41 -11.81
N ARG A 117 -2.34 -2.11 -12.62
CA ARG A 117 -2.51 -1.66 -14.01
C ARG A 117 -3.28 -2.69 -14.84
N GLN A 118 -2.93 -3.98 -14.73
CA GLN A 118 -3.65 -5.06 -15.42
C GLN A 118 -5.12 -5.19 -14.98
N ILE A 119 -5.41 -5.00 -13.69
CA ILE A 119 -6.79 -5.05 -13.16
C ILE A 119 -7.65 -3.88 -13.66
N LEU A 120 -7.04 -2.75 -13.99
CA LEU A 120 -7.73 -1.50 -14.38
C LEU A 120 -7.92 -1.32 -15.89
N GLN A 121 -7.31 -2.19 -16.70
CA GLN A 121 -7.54 -2.27 -18.15
C GLN A 121 -8.91 -2.86 -18.44
#